data_AF-A0A931AMX0-F1
#
_entry.id   AF-A0A931AMX0-F1
#
_cell.length_a   1.000
_cell.length_b   1.000
_cell.length_c   1.000
_cell.angle_alpha   90.00
_cell.angle_beta   90.00
_cell.angle_gamma   90.00
#
_symmetry.space_group_name_H-M   'P 1'
#
loop_
_entity.id
_entity.type
_entity.pdbx_description
1 polymer ?
#
loop_
_entity_poly.entity_id
_entity_poly.type
_entity_poly.pdbx_seq_one_letter_code
_entity_poly.pdbx_strand_id
1 'polypeptide(L)'
;MKAERKNSITRGMIWMLIISTLLFWLPVAGPLLAGIVGGKKAGGVGSAIMAAFLPAFLLGVFLFLVSSLLTGIPLFGVLAGAGGAAAGLTQAGPILVGAIVGGLLAD
;
A
#
# COMPACT_ATOMS: atom_id res chain seq x y z
N MET A 1 -31.04 8.02 -8.13
CA MET A 1 -29.96 8.38 -9.08
C MET A 1 -29.09 9.46 -8.41
N LYS A 2 -27.76 9.32 -8.49
CA LYS A 2 -26.69 10.28 -8.11
C LYS A 2 -26.54 10.69 -6.63
N ALA A 3 -25.58 10.05 -5.96
CA ALA A 3 -24.83 10.67 -4.87
C ALA A 3 -23.35 10.70 -5.26
N GLU A 4 -22.77 11.90 -5.30
CA GLU A 4 -21.39 12.22 -5.68
C GLU A 4 -20.34 11.63 -4.71
N ARG A 5 -20.18 10.30 -4.71
CA ARG A 5 -19.09 9.61 -3.97
C ARG A 5 -17.97 9.21 -4.91
N LYS A 6 -17.47 10.16 -5.70
CA LYS A 6 -16.47 9.90 -6.75
C LYS A 6 -15.09 9.58 -6.16
N ASN A 7 -14.72 10.18 -5.04
CA ASN A 7 -13.45 9.96 -4.35
C ASN A 7 -13.69 9.75 -2.84
N SER A 8 -13.09 8.71 -2.28
CA SER A 8 -13.22 8.31 -0.88
C SER A 8 -11.96 7.57 -0.47
N ILE A 9 -11.38 7.97 0.66
CA ILE A 9 -10.14 7.41 1.23
C ILE A 9 -10.24 5.88 1.30
N THR A 10 -11.39 5.36 1.74
CA THR A 10 -11.66 3.92 1.83
C THR A 10 -11.57 3.22 0.48
N ARG A 11 -12.05 3.86 -0.60
CA ARG A 11 -11.93 3.33 -1.97
C ARG A 11 -10.49 3.33 -2.46
N GLY A 12 -9.69 4.33 -2.09
CA GLY A 12 -8.27 4.38 -2.43
C GLY A 12 -7.45 3.32 -1.71
N MET A 13 -7.73 3.10 -0.42
CA MET A 13 -7.12 2.02 0.34
C MET A 13 -7.41 0.65 -0.30
N ILE A 14 -8.68 0.38 -0.67
CA ILE A 14 -9.07 -0.89 -1.30
C ILE A 14 -8.35 -1.09 -2.64
N TRP A 15 -8.30 -0.06 -3.49
CA TRP A 15 -7.62 -0.13 -4.78
C TRP A 15 -6.10 -0.29 -4.66
N MET A 16 -5.46 0.39 -3.70
CA MET A 16 -4.04 0.21 -3.41
C MET A 16 -3.72 -1.23 -2.98
N LEU A 17 -4.60 -1.83 -2.17
CA LEU A 17 -4.41 -3.19 -1.66
C LEU A 17 -4.57 -4.22 -2.78
N ILE A 18 -5.61 -4.09 -3.61
CA ILE A 18 -5.84 -4.98 -4.77
C ILE A 18 -4.66 -4.92 -5.74
N ILE A 19 -4.22 -3.71 -6.12
CA ILE A 19 -3.15 -3.53 -7.11
C ILE A 19 -1.81 -4.00 -6.55
N SER A 20 -1.51 -3.71 -5.28
CA SER A 20 -0.26 -4.18 -4.65
C SER A 20 -0.22 -5.71 -4.57
N THR A 21 -1.34 -6.36 -4.26
CA THR A 21 -1.43 -7.84 -4.25
C THR A 21 -1.38 -8.43 -5.67
N LEU A 22 -1.91 -7.75 -6.68
CA LEU A 22 -1.85 -8.22 -8.07
C LEU A 22 -0.46 -8.03 -8.70
N LEU A 23 0.26 -6.98 -8.31
CA LEU A 23 1.51 -6.55 -8.93
C LEU A 23 2.72 -6.67 -8.00
N PHE A 24 2.61 -7.37 -6.86
CA PHE A 24 3.74 -7.60 -5.96
C PHE A 24 4.91 -8.34 -6.66
N TRP A 25 4.61 -9.02 -7.77
CA TRP A 25 5.58 -9.74 -8.59
C TRP A 25 6.40 -8.85 -9.52
N LEU A 26 5.97 -7.60 -9.80
CA LEU A 26 6.71 -6.67 -10.66
C LEU A 26 7.43 -5.60 -9.82
N PRO A 27 8.76 -5.73 -9.63
CA PRO A 27 9.52 -4.71 -8.90
C PRO A 27 9.42 -3.36 -9.62
N VAL A 28 9.32 -2.28 -8.85
CA VAL A 28 9.21 -0.88 -9.33
C VAL A 28 7.88 -0.54 -10.01
N ALA A 29 7.44 -1.26 -11.04
CA ALA A 29 6.21 -0.91 -11.77
C ALA A 29 4.93 -1.19 -10.96
N GLY A 30 4.89 -2.28 -10.19
CA GLY A 30 3.77 -2.60 -9.32
C GLY A 30 3.52 -1.51 -8.27
N PRO A 31 4.53 -1.12 -7.49
CA PRO A 31 4.41 -0.01 -6.56
C PRO A 31 4.07 1.32 -7.24
N LEU A 32 4.66 1.64 -8.40
CA LEU A 32 4.32 2.86 -9.16
C LEU A 32 2.83 2.91 -9.52
N LEU A 33 2.28 1.83 -10.06
CA LEU A 33 0.87 1.76 -10.44
C LEU A 33 -0.05 1.77 -9.23
N ALA A 34 0.33 1.09 -8.14
CA ALA A 34 -0.40 1.12 -6.87
C ALA A 34 -0.43 2.55 -6.29
N GLY A 35 0.70 3.25 -6.36
CA GLY A 35 0.83 4.67 -6.00
C GLY A 35 -0.08 5.55 -6.85
N ILE A 36 -0.02 5.44 -8.19
CA ILE A 36 -0.81 6.30 -9.11
C ILE A 36 -2.31 6.11 -8.88
N VAL A 37 -2.79 4.86 -8.87
CA VAL A 37 -4.22 4.59 -8.71
C VAL A 37 -4.67 4.94 -7.29
N GLY A 38 -3.86 4.64 -6.29
CA GLY A 38 -4.14 4.94 -4.90
C GLY A 38 -4.18 6.43 -4.60
N GLY A 39 -3.21 7.19 -5.08
CA GLY A 39 -3.12 8.63 -4.94
C GLY A 39 -4.28 9.35 -5.63
N LYS A 40 -4.63 8.91 -6.84
CA LYS A 40 -5.79 9.46 -7.57
C LYS A 40 -7.10 9.23 -6.83
N LYS A 41 -7.21 8.10 -6.14
CA LYS A 41 -8.39 7.74 -5.37
C LYS A 41 -8.41 8.33 -3.96
N ALA A 42 -7.23 8.71 -3.43
CA ALA A 42 -7.06 9.39 -2.15
C ALA A 42 -7.47 10.88 -2.17
N GLY A 43 -7.62 11.48 -3.36
CA GLY A 43 -8.21 12.82 -3.49
C GLY A 43 -7.27 13.98 -3.17
N GLY A 44 -5.95 13.74 -3.12
CA GLY A 44 -4.96 14.78 -2.87
C GLY A 44 -3.57 14.22 -2.54
N VAL A 45 -2.54 15.07 -2.64
CA VAL A 45 -1.13 14.66 -2.45
C VAL A 45 -0.83 14.27 -1.00
N GLY A 46 -1.32 15.03 -0.02
CA GLY A 46 -1.09 14.73 1.40
C GLY A 46 -1.73 13.42 1.86
N SER A 47 -2.96 13.14 1.41
CA SER A 47 -3.64 11.88 1.67
C SER A 47 -2.99 10.72 0.91
N ALA A 48 -2.48 10.95 -0.30
CA ALA A 48 -1.75 9.95 -1.08
C ALA A 48 -0.42 9.53 -0.43
N ILE A 49 0.34 10.47 0.16
CA ILE A 49 1.58 10.17 0.88
C ILE A 49 1.31 9.33 2.13
N MET A 50 0.28 9.68 2.92
CA MET A 50 -0.13 8.86 4.06
C MET A 50 -0.57 7.46 3.62
N ALA A 51 -1.32 7.36 2.52
CA ALA A 51 -1.79 6.09 1.98
C ALA A 51 -0.64 5.22 1.42
N ALA A 52 0.46 5.82 0.97
CA ALA A 52 1.65 5.12 0.46
C ALA A 52 2.38 4.26 1.51
N PHE A 53 2.28 4.59 2.80
CA PHE A 53 2.90 3.81 3.89
C PHE A 53 2.04 2.64 4.37
N LEU A 54 0.73 2.70 4.13
CA LEU A 54 -0.23 1.70 4.58
C LEU A 54 0.08 0.28 4.04
N PRO A 55 0.46 0.08 2.76
CA PRO A 55 0.81 -1.25 2.24
C PRO A 55 2.00 -1.89 2.95
N ALA A 56 3.07 -1.12 3.23
CA ALA A 56 4.25 -1.64 3.91
C ALA A 56 3.91 -2.07 5.35
N PHE A 57 3.09 -1.27 6.05
CA PHE A 57 2.61 -1.60 7.38
C PHE A 57 1.72 -2.86 7.37
N LEU A 58 0.74 -2.93 6.46
CA LEU A 58 -0.15 -4.07 6.32
C LEU A 58 0.60 -5.36 5.97
N LEU A 59 1.60 -5.28 5.09
CA LEU A 59 2.45 -6.42 4.75
C LEU A 59 3.23 -6.90 5.98
N GLY A 60 3.80 -5.99 6.77
CA GLY A 60 4.50 -6.33 8.01
C GLY A 60 3.59 -6.99 9.04
N VAL A 61 2.41 -6.44 9.28
CA VAL A 61 1.41 -7.04 10.20
C VAL A 61 0.95 -8.41 9.69
N PHE A 62 0.67 -8.53 8.40
CA PHE A 62 0.26 -9.79 7.79
C PHE A 62 1.33 -10.88 7.95
N LEU A 63 2.59 -10.57 7.64
CA LEU A 63 3.70 -11.50 7.77
C LEU A 63 3.99 -11.86 9.23
N PHE A 64 3.84 -10.91 10.16
CA PHE A 64 3.91 -11.19 11.59
C PHE A 64 2.88 -12.23 12.01
N LEU A 65 1.62 -12.03 11.64
CA LEU A 65 0.52 -12.92 12.02
C LEU A 65 0.70 -14.30 11.39
N VAL A 66 0.95 -14.35 10.08
CA VAL A 66 1.11 -15.62 9.35
C VAL A 66 2.30 -16.40 9.89
N SER A 67 3.46 -15.77 10.04
CA SER A 67 4.66 -16.46 10.53
C SER A 67 4.50 -16.92 11.99
N SER A 68 3.90 -16.10 12.86
CA SER A 68 3.61 -16.49 14.25
C SER A 68 2.64 -17.67 14.32
N LEU A 69 1.58 -17.66 13.51
CA LEU A 69 0.57 -18.71 13.49
C LEU A 69 1.11 -20.03 12.92
N LEU A 70 1.93 -19.97 11.86
CA LEU A 70 2.49 -21.17 11.24
C LEU A 70 3.59 -21.82 12.10
N THR A 71 4.40 -21.01 12.79
CA THR A 71 5.53 -21.52 13.58
C THR A 71 5.18 -21.75 15.05
N GLY A 72 4.10 -21.14 15.55
CA GLY A 72 3.76 -21.11 16.97
C GLY A 72 4.70 -20.25 17.82
N ILE A 73 5.68 -19.58 17.21
CA ILE A 73 6.74 -18.85 17.90
C ILE A 73 6.65 -17.36 17.48
N PRO A 74 6.25 -16.46 18.40
CA PRO A 74 6.07 -15.03 18.09
C PRO A 74 7.33 -14.33 17.58
N LEU A 75 8.52 -14.82 17.94
CA LEU A 75 9.80 -14.25 17.49
C LEU A 75 9.96 -14.33 15.96
N PHE A 76 9.56 -15.43 15.33
CA PHE A 76 9.59 -15.52 13.86
C PHE A 76 8.59 -14.58 13.21
N GLY A 77 7.44 -14.37 13.86
CA GLY A 77 6.52 -13.29 13.51
C GLY A 77 7.19 -11.93 13.49
N VAL A 78 7.88 -11.54 14.57
CA VAL A 78 8.54 -10.23 14.66
C VAL A 78 9.57 -10.08 13.54
N LEU A 79 10.38 -11.11 13.29
CA LEU A 79 11.39 -11.08 12.24
C LEU A 79 10.77 -10.99 10.83
N ALA A 80 9.74 -11.79 10.56
CA ALA A 80 9.03 -11.78 9.27
C ALA A 80 8.27 -10.47 9.04
N GLY A 81 7.64 -9.94 10.08
CA GLY A 81 6.91 -8.66 10.01
C GLY A 81 7.84 -7.46 9.85
N ALA A 82 8.96 -7.42 10.59
CA ALA A 82 9.98 -6.38 10.43
C ALA A 82 10.64 -6.46 9.05
N GLY A 83 11.00 -7.67 8.60
CA GLY A 83 11.55 -7.91 7.26
C GLY A 83 10.57 -7.53 6.15
N GLY A 84 9.30 -7.86 6.32
CA GLY A 84 8.22 -7.47 5.42
C GLY A 84 8.03 -5.97 5.31
N ALA A 85 7.91 -5.28 6.46
CA ALA A 85 7.78 -3.83 6.49
C ALA A 85 9.02 -3.15 5.87
N ALA A 86 10.22 -3.61 6.19
CA ALA A 86 11.46 -3.11 5.60
C ALA A 86 11.50 -3.31 4.08
N ALA A 87 11.10 -4.49 3.59
CA ALA A 87 10.99 -4.76 2.16
C ALA A 87 9.96 -3.83 1.48
N GLY A 88 8.81 -3.59 2.10
CA GLY A 88 7.83 -2.61 1.62
C GLY A 88 8.39 -1.19 1.55
N LEU A 89 9.21 -0.79 2.53
CA LEU A 89 9.87 0.52 2.57
C LEU A 89 10.99 0.67 1.54
N THR A 90 11.71 -0.40 1.18
CA THR A 90 12.69 -0.32 0.09
C THR A 90 12.06 0.01 -1.26
N GLN A 91 10.77 -0.28 -1.44
CA GLN A 91 9.99 0.11 -2.62
C GLN A 91 9.18 1.40 -2.42
N ALA A 92 9.39 2.14 -1.33
CA ALA A 92 8.69 3.38 -1.05
C ALA A 92 8.97 4.46 -2.10
N GLY A 93 10.16 4.50 -2.71
CA GLY A 93 10.50 5.49 -3.74
C GLY A 93 9.51 5.48 -4.91
N PRO A 94 9.38 4.37 -5.65
CA PRO A 94 8.40 4.24 -6.73
C PRO A 94 6.94 4.45 -6.26
N ILE A 95 6.56 3.95 -5.08
CA ILE A 95 5.20 4.10 -4.53
C ILE A 95 4.87 5.57 -4.24
N LEU A 96 5.82 6.33 -3.68
CA LEU A 96 5.65 7.74 -3.33
C LEU A 96 5.58 8.60 -4.58
N VAL A 97 6.45 8.35 -5.57
CA VAL A 97 6.40 9.02 -6.88
C VAL A 97 5.04 8.77 -7.54
N GLY A 98 4.59 7.51 -7.56
CA GLY A 98 3.27 7.17 -8.07
C GLY A 98 2.15 7.85 -7.29
N ALA A 99 2.21 7.86 -5.96
CA ALA A 99 1.21 8.48 -5.08
C ALA A 99 1.11 9.99 -5.28
N ILE A 100 2.23 10.69 -5.44
CA ILE A 100 2.25 12.12 -5.72
C ILE A 100 1.61 12.41 -7.09
N VAL A 101 2.02 11.68 -8.13
CA VAL A 101 1.45 11.82 -9.48
C VAL A 101 -0.06 11.52 -9.47
N GLY A 102 -0.46 10.43 -8.81
CA GLY A 102 -1.87 10.09 -8.63
C GLY A 102 -2.64 11.18 -7.90
N GLY A 103 -2.10 11.69 -6.79
CA GLY A 103 -2.72 12.73 -5.97
C GLY A 103 -2.83 14.09 -6.66
N LEU A 104 -1.92 14.41 -7.59
CA LEU A 104 -2.02 15.60 -8.44
C LEU A 104 -3.06 15.44 -9.56
N LEU A 105 -3.30 14.21 -10.01
CA LEU A 105 -4.33 13.87 -11.00
C LEU A 105 -5.70 13.62 -10.38
N ALA A 106 -5.86 13.89 -9.08
CA ALA A 106 -7.09 13.68 -8.35
C ALA A 106 -7.99 14.93 -8.46
N ASP A 107 -8.88 14.90 -9.46
CA ASP A 107 -10.03 15.81 -9.59
C ASP A 107 -11.22 15.35 -8.72
#